data_AF-A0A087XP83-F1
#
_entry.id   AF-A0A087XP83-F1
#
_cell.length_a   1.000
_cell.length_b   1.000
_cell.length_c   1.000
_cell.angle_alpha   90.00
_cell.angle_beta   90.00
_cell.angle_gamma   90.00
#
_symmetry.space_group_name_H-M   'P 1'
#
loop_
_entity.id
_entity.type
_entity.pdbx_description
1 polymer ?
#
loop_
_entity_poly.entity_id
_entity_poly.type
_entity_poly.pdbx_seq_one_letter_code
_entity_poly.pdbx_strand_id
1 'polypeptide(L)'
;QLLAKLKRWEQIFHMVIEEVGVLQTQLEIEKSCRENAEALATKLNCENRKLKYLSLSSRPCLDELLPSISDCIALEADGDSADSVGNSPDTFSQCQQQVKELRETVNGLLEEKKGFVCQIHEQQRQIEELTTQQSEKSQEEMKQLRETVEQQSKTIKRFNRVSMMAAQEYEGMKEQLDLEQDLRVKAETYAHEMLVKQKEANRQSMLLLQSAEPSVQLLKALEDVAAITKTLEEERLQHQQKVQSLEAQLQESGVKKQLQDLQRQLELLEVEKKEVEGRLEQTERKNEELEKRVHELQEAQKKTTDNTSLPPPEPGVAPPPARCNPLSSLIAIMRKSSKGSKAKVEPTPVSAAAEGVDDVKVKAVNEMMERIKHGVVLRPVKSQETKLQPPPCEEKQQESAMDELKCILLKETVKRSPSRGSQESGPSGPSPPAKKDSELEVILRRRRNKAGEAGSGGEP
;
A
#
# COMPACT_ATOMS: atom_id res chain seq x y z
N GLN A 1 20.06 -38.08 -5.70
CA GLN A 1 19.36 -36.85 -5.25
C GLN A 1 18.71 -36.07 -6.40
N LEU A 2 19.40 -35.77 -7.51
CA LEU A 2 18.82 -35.04 -8.66
C LEU A 2 17.66 -35.79 -9.35
N LEU A 3 17.80 -37.11 -9.58
CA LEU A 3 16.72 -37.94 -10.14
C LEU A 3 15.43 -37.93 -9.31
N ALA A 4 15.55 -37.84 -7.98
CA ALA A 4 14.39 -37.76 -7.09
C ALA A 4 13.73 -36.37 -7.07
N LYS A 5 14.46 -35.32 -7.47
CA LYS A 5 13.88 -34.00 -7.72
C LYS A 5 13.15 -33.98 -9.06
N LEU A 6 13.77 -34.54 -10.10
CA LEU A 6 13.16 -34.62 -11.44
C LEU A 6 11.81 -35.37 -11.43
N LYS A 7 11.75 -36.55 -10.79
CA LYS A 7 10.49 -37.30 -10.65
C LYS A 7 9.39 -36.53 -9.91
N ARG A 8 9.75 -35.73 -8.91
CA ARG A 8 8.79 -34.87 -8.21
C ARG A 8 8.28 -33.74 -9.09
N TRP A 9 9.15 -33.13 -9.87
CA TRP A 9 8.75 -32.12 -10.85
C TRP A 9 7.81 -32.72 -11.92
N GLU A 10 8.12 -33.89 -12.47
CA GLU A 10 7.25 -34.58 -13.43
C GLU A 10 5.85 -34.86 -12.85
N GLN A 11 5.76 -35.30 -11.59
CA GLN A 11 4.48 -35.51 -10.91
C GLN A 11 3.69 -34.21 -10.74
N ILE A 12 4.36 -33.13 -10.34
CA ILE A 12 3.72 -31.82 -10.17
C ILE A 12 3.23 -31.30 -11.53
N PHE A 13 4.04 -31.39 -12.59
CA PHE A 13 3.62 -30.99 -13.94
C PHE A 13 2.42 -31.80 -14.42
N HIS A 14 2.40 -33.11 -14.17
CA HIS A 14 1.29 -33.96 -14.57
C HIS A 14 -0.01 -33.56 -13.86
N MET A 15 0.05 -33.32 -12.55
CA MET A 15 -1.09 -32.87 -11.75
C MET A 15 -1.61 -31.49 -12.21
N VAL A 16 -0.72 -30.55 -12.51
CA VAL A 16 -1.09 -29.23 -13.03
C VAL A 16 -1.77 -29.34 -14.41
N ILE A 17 -1.25 -30.20 -15.29
CA ILE A 17 -1.87 -30.43 -16.61
C ILE A 17 -3.28 -31.02 -16.46
N GLU A 18 -3.46 -31.97 -15.53
CA GLU A 18 -4.76 -32.57 -15.25
C GLU A 18 -5.75 -31.54 -14.67
N GLU A 19 -5.33 -30.74 -13.70
CA GLU A 19 -6.16 -29.67 -13.12
C GLU A 19 -6.59 -28.64 -14.17
N VAL A 20 -5.67 -28.22 -15.04
CA VAL A 20 -5.99 -27.32 -16.16
C VAL A 20 -7.00 -27.97 -17.11
N GLY A 21 -6.86 -29.27 -17.41
CA GLY A 21 -7.83 -30.02 -18.21
C GLY A 21 -9.23 -30.08 -17.59
N VAL A 22 -9.31 -30.29 -16.28
CA VAL A 22 -10.58 -30.26 -15.53
C VAL A 22 -11.21 -28.87 -15.57
N LEU A 23 -10.43 -27.81 -15.30
CA LEU A 23 -10.91 -26.43 -15.35
C LEU A 23 -11.41 -26.04 -16.74
N GLN A 24 -10.72 -26.47 -17.80
CA GLN A 24 -11.12 -26.21 -19.17
C GLN A 24 -12.43 -26.92 -19.52
N THR A 25 -12.60 -28.17 -19.06
CA THR A 25 -13.86 -28.91 -19.20
C THR A 25 -15.00 -28.24 -18.45
N GLN A 26 -14.76 -27.78 -17.22
CA GLN A 26 -15.75 -27.08 -16.42
C GLN A 26 -16.19 -25.76 -17.07
N LEU A 27 -15.25 -25.02 -17.66
CA LEU A 27 -15.53 -23.79 -18.40
C LEU A 27 -16.40 -24.06 -19.64
N GLU A 28 -16.12 -25.14 -20.37
CA GLU A 28 -16.92 -25.55 -21.54
C GLU A 28 -18.37 -25.86 -21.12
N ILE A 29 -18.54 -26.60 -20.02
CA ILE A 29 -19.85 -26.91 -19.45
C ILE A 29 -20.57 -25.61 -19.05
N GLU A 30 -19.91 -24.72 -18.32
CA GLU A 30 -20.51 -23.46 -17.87
C GLU A 30 -20.95 -22.58 -19.06
N LYS A 31 -20.15 -22.50 -20.12
CA LYS A 31 -20.52 -21.81 -21.37
C LYS A 31 -21.79 -22.41 -21.97
N SER A 32 -21.84 -23.73 -22.12
CA SER A 32 -23.01 -24.41 -22.68
C SER A 32 -24.27 -24.20 -21.83
N CYS A 33 -24.14 -24.21 -20.50
CA CYS A 33 -25.26 -23.94 -19.59
C CYS A 33 -25.78 -22.51 -19.72
N ARG A 34 -24.86 -21.52 -19.83
CA ARG A 34 -25.22 -20.12 -20.03
C ARG A 34 -25.95 -19.91 -21.36
N GLU A 35 -25.41 -20.45 -22.45
CA GLU A 35 -26.04 -20.36 -23.78
C GLU A 35 -27.43 -21.00 -23.79
N ASN A 36 -27.60 -22.16 -23.15
CA ASN A 36 -28.91 -22.81 -23.06
C ASN A 36 -29.90 -21.99 -22.21
N ALA A 37 -29.45 -21.38 -21.11
CA ALA A 37 -30.28 -20.49 -20.31
C ALA A 37 -30.72 -19.23 -21.08
N GLU A 38 -29.83 -18.63 -21.87
CA GLU A 38 -30.15 -17.50 -22.75
C GLU A 38 -31.16 -17.88 -23.84
N ALA A 39 -31.01 -19.06 -24.45
CA ALA A 39 -31.97 -19.60 -25.42
C ALA A 39 -33.36 -19.83 -24.79
N LEU A 40 -33.42 -20.34 -23.56
CA LEU A 40 -34.67 -20.50 -22.81
C LEU A 40 -35.31 -19.15 -22.46
N ALA A 41 -34.53 -18.18 -21.99
CA ALA A 41 -35.01 -16.86 -21.64
C ALA A 41 -35.56 -16.10 -22.86
N THR A 42 -34.90 -16.20 -24.01
CA THR A 42 -35.38 -15.61 -25.26
C THR A 42 -36.68 -16.28 -25.73
N LYS A 43 -36.78 -17.61 -25.62
CA LYS A 43 -38.01 -18.35 -25.93
C LYS A 43 -39.18 -17.93 -25.04
N LEU A 44 -38.97 -17.88 -23.72
CA LEU A 44 -40.00 -17.43 -22.77
C LEU A 44 -40.42 -15.98 -23.03
N ASN A 45 -39.49 -15.08 -23.35
CA ASN A 45 -39.84 -13.71 -23.71
C ASN A 45 -40.70 -13.62 -24.99
N CYS A 46 -40.40 -14.43 -26.00
CA CYS A 46 -41.22 -14.53 -27.21
C CYS A 46 -42.63 -15.07 -26.90
N GLU A 47 -42.74 -16.12 -26.09
CA GLU A 47 -44.02 -16.68 -25.66
C GLU A 47 -44.82 -15.68 -24.80
N ASN A 48 -44.18 -14.99 -23.86
CA ASN A 48 -44.83 -13.97 -23.02
C ASN A 48 -45.31 -12.79 -23.86
N ARG A 49 -44.53 -12.35 -24.86
CA ARG A 49 -44.95 -11.33 -25.82
C ARG A 49 -46.17 -11.78 -26.64
N LYS A 50 -46.20 -13.05 -27.07
CA LYS A 50 -47.35 -13.64 -27.78
C LYS A 50 -48.59 -13.69 -26.88
N LEU A 51 -48.45 -14.11 -25.63
CA LEU A 51 -49.54 -14.12 -24.64
C LEU A 51 -50.05 -12.71 -24.32
N LYS A 52 -49.15 -11.74 -24.15
CA LYS A 52 -49.50 -10.33 -23.96
C LYS A 52 -50.26 -9.78 -25.16
N TYR A 53 -49.85 -10.13 -26.38
CA TYR A 53 -50.57 -9.76 -27.59
C TYR A 53 -51.98 -10.38 -27.62
N LEU A 54 -52.12 -11.67 -27.34
CA LEU A 54 -53.42 -12.36 -27.27
C LEU A 54 -54.34 -11.78 -26.18
N SER A 55 -53.78 -11.50 -24.99
CA SER A 55 -54.50 -10.88 -23.88
C SER A 55 -55.00 -9.47 -24.25
N LEU A 56 -54.13 -8.65 -24.85
CA LEU A 56 -54.50 -7.32 -25.32
C LEU A 56 -55.50 -7.37 -26.48
N SER A 57 -55.45 -8.37 -27.37
CA SER A 57 -56.44 -8.53 -28.45
C SER A 57 -57.78 -9.09 -27.97
N SER A 58 -57.80 -9.80 -26.83
CA SER A 58 -59.04 -10.29 -26.20
C SER A 58 -59.75 -9.22 -25.35
N ARG A 59 -59.04 -8.14 -24.99
CA ARG A 59 -59.54 -7.07 -24.10
C ARG A 59 -60.63 -6.18 -24.72
N PRO A 60 -60.63 -5.85 -26.03
CA PRO A 60 -61.73 -5.12 -26.67
C PRO A 60 -63.07 -5.88 -26.63
N CYS A 61 -63.07 -7.20 -26.42
CA CYS A 61 -64.28 -8.01 -26.32
C CYS A 61 -64.84 -8.10 -24.88
N LEU A 62 -64.07 -7.67 -23.87
CA LEU A 62 -64.53 -7.65 -22.46
C LEU A 62 -65.03 -6.28 -22.01
N ASP A 63 -64.55 -5.20 -22.61
CA ASP A 63 -65.00 -3.82 -22.33
C ASP A 63 -66.38 -3.52 -22.94
N GLU A 64 -66.79 -4.29 -23.97
CA GLU A 64 -68.10 -4.15 -24.63
C GLU A 64 -69.15 -5.14 -24.08
N LEU A 65 -68.75 -6.08 -23.20
CA LEU A 65 -69.60 -7.15 -22.64
C LEU A 65 -69.86 -7.02 -21.14
N LEU A 66 -69.44 -5.91 -20.51
CA LEU A 66 -69.96 -5.49 -19.21
C LEU A 66 -70.88 -4.28 -19.40
N PRO A 67 -72.20 -4.49 -19.53
CA PRO A 67 -73.16 -3.47 -19.15
C PRO A 67 -72.87 -3.04 -17.71
N SER A 68 -72.70 -1.73 -17.51
CA SER A 68 -72.68 -1.10 -16.20
C SER A 68 -73.78 -1.68 -15.32
N ILE A 69 -73.44 -2.14 -14.11
CA ILE A 69 -74.37 -2.73 -13.12
C ILE A 69 -75.27 -1.62 -12.50
N SER A 70 -75.67 -0.63 -13.29
CA SER A 70 -76.50 0.50 -12.88
C SER A 70 -77.83 0.60 -13.64
N ASP A 71 -78.11 -0.30 -14.59
CA ASP A 71 -79.35 -0.26 -15.40
C ASP A 71 -80.32 -1.45 -15.17
N CYS A 72 -80.11 -2.28 -14.14
CA CYS A 72 -81.03 -3.38 -13.81
C CYS A 72 -82.10 -3.03 -12.74
N ILE A 73 -82.32 -1.75 -12.43
CA ILE A 73 -83.37 -1.32 -11.50
C ILE A 73 -84.22 -0.20 -12.13
N ALA A 74 -84.85 -0.51 -13.27
CA ALA A 74 -85.90 0.34 -13.83
C ALA A 74 -87.04 -0.53 -14.36
N LEU A 75 -88.15 -0.48 -13.60
CA LEU A 75 -89.55 -0.67 -13.99
C LEU A 75 -89.97 -2.07 -14.50
N GLU A 76 -90.66 -2.80 -13.62
CA GLU A 76 -91.82 -3.60 -14.02
C GLU A 76 -92.97 -3.23 -13.07
N ALA A 77 -93.93 -2.47 -13.62
CA ALA A 77 -95.20 -2.13 -13.01
C ALA A 77 -96.31 -2.81 -13.83
N ASP A 78 -97.11 -3.60 -13.11
CA ASP A 78 -98.43 -4.17 -13.38
C ASP A 78 -98.70 -5.02 -14.64
N GLY A 79 -99.25 -6.20 -14.37
CA GLY A 79 -99.90 -7.10 -15.32
C GLY A 79 -100.65 -8.21 -14.57
N ASP A 80 -101.88 -7.91 -14.15
CA ASP A 80 -102.85 -8.84 -13.57
C ASP A 80 -103.04 -10.13 -14.40
N SER A 81 -103.15 -11.28 -13.73
CA SER A 81 -104.10 -12.32 -14.14
C SER A 81 -104.51 -13.19 -12.94
N ALA A 82 -105.78 -13.06 -12.57
CA ALA A 82 -106.53 -13.94 -11.68
C ALA A 82 -106.32 -15.44 -11.98
N ASP A 83 -106.37 -16.32 -10.98
CA ASP A 83 -107.62 -16.92 -10.49
C ASP A 83 -107.34 -18.03 -9.45
N SER A 84 -108.40 -18.47 -8.78
CA SER A 84 -108.53 -19.64 -7.89
C SER A 84 -108.47 -19.36 -6.38
N VAL A 85 -109.63 -18.92 -5.90
CA VAL A 85 -110.10 -19.02 -4.51
C VAL A 85 -110.03 -20.47 -4.02
N GLY A 86 -109.32 -20.66 -2.91
CA GLY A 86 -109.26 -21.91 -2.15
C GLY A 86 -108.68 -21.67 -0.76
N ASN A 87 -109.36 -20.85 0.06
CA ASN A 87 -108.94 -20.51 1.42
C ASN A 87 -108.87 -21.75 2.33
N SER A 88 -107.66 -22.27 2.50
CA SER A 88 -107.24 -23.01 3.70
C SER A 88 -106.22 -22.14 4.46
N PRO A 89 -106.39 -21.90 5.78
CA PRO A 89 -105.49 -21.05 6.56
C PRO A 89 -104.04 -21.58 6.69
N ASP A 90 -103.78 -22.83 6.29
CA ASP A 90 -102.47 -23.48 6.38
C ASP A 90 -101.47 -23.02 5.30
N THR A 91 -101.91 -22.76 4.07
CA THR A 91 -101.01 -22.39 2.96
C THR A 91 -100.49 -20.96 3.06
N PHE A 92 -101.32 -20.03 3.56
CA PHE A 92 -100.91 -18.63 3.79
C PHE A 92 -99.90 -18.52 4.93
N SER A 93 -100.11 -19.25 6.02
CA SER A 93 -99.20 -19.32 7.16
C SER A 93 -97.85 -19.91 6.76
N GLN A 94 -97.86 -20.93 5.89
CA GLN A 94 -96.65 -21.53 5.33
C GLN A 94 -95.87 -20.57 4.42
N CYS A 95 -96.57 -19.81 3.56
CA CYS A 95 -95.95 -18.80 2.70
C CYS A 95 -95.34 -17.65 3.53
N GLN A 96 -96.01 -17.22 4.60
CA GLN A 96 -95.51 -16.21 5.53
C GLN A 96 -94.26 -16.68 6.29
N GLN A 97 -94.24 -17.93 6.75
CA GLN A 97 -93.09 -18.55 7.41
C GLN A 97 -91.89 -18.63 6.44
N GLN A 98 -92.13 -19.03 5.20
CA GLN A 98 -91.09 -19.15 4.17
C GLN A 98 -90.46 -17.79 3.81
N VAL A 99 -91.27 -16.72 3.73
CA VAL A 99 -90.76 -15.34 3.56
C VAL A 99 -89.92 -14.90 4.75
N LYS A 100 -90.29 -15.29 5.97
CA LYS A 100 -89.53 -14.98 7.19
C LYS A 100 -88.18 -15.70 7.21
N GLU A 101 -88.15 -17.00 6.93
CA GLU A 101 -86.92 -17.79 6.82
C GLU A 101 -85.99 -17.23 5.73
N LEU A 102 -86.52 -16.93 4.54
CA LEU A 102 -85.76 -16.31 3.45
C LEU A 102 -85.19 -14.94 3.87
N ARG A 103 -85.96 -14.13 4.58
CA ARG A 103 -85.50 -12.83 5.09
C ARG A 103 -84.37 -12.99 6.11
N GLU A 104 -84.47 -13.98 7.00
CA GLU A 104 -83.41 -14.32 7.95
C GLU A 104 -82.16 -14.86 7.23
N THR A 105 -82.32 -15.70 6.19
CA THR A 105 -81.18 -16.19 5.39
C THR A 105 -80.51 -15.05 4.62
N VAL A 106 -81.28 -14.16 4.00
CA VAL A 106 -80.74 -12.98 3.31
C VAL A 106 -80.01 -12.06 4.29
N ASN A 107 -80.54 -11.85 5.49
CA ASN A 107 -79.85 -11.09 6.53
C ASN A 107 -78.54 -11.77 6.97
N GLY A 108 -78.54 -13.09 7.17
CA GLY A 108 -77.34 -13.85 7.49
C GLY A 108 -76.26 -13.73 6.40
N LEU A 109 -76.66 -13.93 5.14
CA LEU A 109 -75.77 -13.77 3.97
C LEU A 109 -75.24 -12.33 3.83
N LEU A 110 -76.04 -11.31 4.17
CA LEU A 110 -75.60 -9.92 4.17
C LEU A 110 -74.56 -9.63 5.25
N GLU A 111 -74.71 -10.20 6.45
CA GLU A 111 -73.71 -10.08 7.51
C GLU A 111 -72.41 -10.85 7.16
N GLU A 112 -72.52 -12.05 6.59
CA GLU A 112 -71.36 -12.79 6.07
C GLU A 112 -70.65 -12.01 4.96
N LYS A 113 -71.40 -11.43 4.01
CA LYS A 113 -70.84 -10.56 2.96
C LYS A 113 -70.08 -9.38 3.57
N LYS A 114 -70.63 -8.70 4.58
CA LYS A 114 -69.93 -7.61 5.29
C LYS A 114 -68.64 -8.11 5.94
N GLY A 115 -68.69 -9.28 6.57
CA GLY A 115 -67.53 -9.95 7.16
C GLY A 115 -66.43 -10.24 6.13
N PHE A 116 -66.78 -10.86 5.00
CA PHE A 116 -65.84 -11.13 3.91
C PHE A 116 -65.28 -9.84 3.29
N VAL A 117 -66.09 -8.79 3.13
CA VAL A 117 -65.61 -7.49 2.64
C VAL A 117 -64.58 -6.88 3.60
N CYS A 118 -64.81 -6.93 4.91
CA CYS A 118 -63.82 -6.46 5.89
C CYS A 118 -62.53 -7.28 5.83
N GLN A 119 -62.64 -8.61 5.69
CA GLN A 119 -61.49 -9.50 5.58
C GLN A 119 -60.68 -9.25 4.30
N ILE A 120 -61.35 -9.02 3.16
CA ILE A 120 -60.68 -8.67 1.90
C ILE A 120 -59.91 -7.36 2.05
N HIS A 121 -60.51 -6.32 2.64
CA HIS A 121 -59.80 -5.05 2.87
C HIS A 121 -58.59 -5.21 3.80
N GLU A 122 -58.69 -6.05 4.83
CA GLU A 122 -57.57 -6.34 5.73
C GLU A 122 -56.45 -7.08 4.99
N GLN A 123 -56.78 -8.09 4.20
CA GLN A 123 -55.81 -8.81 3.36
C GLN A 123 -55.16 -7.89 2.32
N GLN A 124 -55.92 -6.97 1.72
CA GLN A 124 -55.39 -5.97 0.79
C GLN A 124 -54.38 -5.05 1.47
N ARG A 125 -54.70 -4.57 2.69
CA ARG A 125 -53.77 -3.76 3.48
C ARG A 125 -52.49 -4.53 3.82
N GLN A 126 -52.60 -5.79 4.21
CA GLN A 126 -51.44 -6.65 4.50
C GLN A 126 -50.57 -6.89 3.27
N ILE A 127 -51.17 -7.10 2.09
CA ILE A 127 -50.43 -7.24 0.82
C ILE A 127 -49.69 -5.93 0.50
N GLU A 128 -50.34 -4.78 0.65
CA GLU A 128 -49.72 -3.47 0.40
C GLU A 128 -48.56 -3.18 1.37
N GLU A 129 -48.73 -3.50 2.65
CA GLU A 129 -47.68 -3.33 3.67
C GLU A 129 -46.47 -4.23 3.40
N LEU A 130 -46.69 -5.52 3.13
CA LEU A 130 -45.63 -6.46 2.78
C LEU A 130 -44.91 -6.06 1.49
N THR A 131 -45.66 -5.57 0.49
CA THR A 131 -45.08 -5.11 -0.78
C THR A 131 -44.20 -3.89 -0.58
N THR A 132 -44.68 -2.92 0.22
CA THR A 132 -43.92 -1.71 0.58
C THR A 132 -42.65 -2.07 1.35
N GLN A 133 -42.78 -2.91 2.38
CA GLN A 133 -41.66 -3.34 3.21
C GLN A 133 -40.60 -4.11 2.41
N GLN A 134 -41.03 -4.97 1.47
CA GLN A 134 -40.11 -5.70 0.60
C GLN A 134 -39.39 -4.75 -0.38
N SER A 135 -40.11 -3.77 -0.94
CA SER A 135 -39.55 -2.71 -1.78
C SER A 135 -38.47 -1.91 -1.03
N GLU A 136 -38.77 -1.45 0.18
CA GLU A 136 -37.84 -0.69 1.02
C GLU A 136 -36.59 -1.52 1.37
N LYS A 137 -36.78 -2.79 1.76
CA LYS A 137 -35.66 -3.71 2.03
C LYS A 137 -34.77 -3.91 0.80
N SER A 138 -35.36 -4.17 -0.37
CA SER A 138 -34.61 -4.31 -1.62
C SER A 138 -33.89 -3.01 -2.02
N GLN A 139 -34.48 -1.85 -1.73
CA GLN A 139 -33.84 -0.56 -1.97
C GLN A 139 -32.62 -0.35 -1.07
N GLU A 140 -32.72 -0.71 0.22
CA GLU A 140 -31.62 -0.66 1.19
C GLU A 140 -30.49 -1.61 0.79
N GLU A 141 -30.81 -2.86 0.43
CA GLU A 141 -29.84 -3.86 -0.07
C GLU A 141 -29.13 -3.38 -1.34
N MET A 142 -29.86 -2.81 -2.30
CA MET A 142 -29.28 -2.24 -3.51
C MET A 142 -28.39 -1.03 -3.23
N LYS A 143 -28.70 -0.23 -2.20
CA LYS A 143 -27.85 0.89 -1.76
C LYS A 143 -26.55 0.37 -1.15
N GLN A 144 -26.62 -0.61 -0.25
CA GLN A 144 -25.43 -1.25 0.35
C GLN A 144 -24.54 -1.92 -0.70
N LEU A 145 -25.14 -2.59 -1.70
CA LEU A 145 -24.39 -3.18 -2.80
C LEU A 145 -23.67 -2.11 -3.64
N ARG A 146 -24.33 -0.98 -3.94
CA ARG A 146 -23.71 0.15 -4.64
C ARG A 146 -22.52 0.73 -3.87
N GLU A 147 -22.67 0.94 -2.57
CA GLU A 147 -21.58 1.43 -1.70
C GLU A 147 -20.39 0.46 -1.68
N THR A 148 -20.67 -0.84 -1.62
CA THR A 148 -19.62 -1.89 -1.67
C THR A 148 -18.89 -1.90 -3.01
N VAL A 149 -19.62 -1.81 -4.12
CA VAL A 149 -19.03 -1.72 -5.48
C VAL A 149 -18.19 -0.46 -5.63
N GLU A 150 -18.64 0.67 -5.09
CA GLU A 150 -17.87 1.91 -5.11
C GLU A 150 -16.56 1.78 -4.31
N GLN A 151 -16.62 1.15 -3.14
CA GLN A 151 -15.45 0.91 -2.29
C GLN A 151 -14.46 -0.07 -2.94
N GLN A 152 -14.95 -1.12 -3.60
CA GLN A 152 -14.14 -2.02 -4.39
C GLN A 152 -13.50 -1.29 -5.59
N SER A 153 -14.26 -0.45 -6.30
CA SER A 153 -13.75 0.37 -7.41
C SER A 153 -12.63 1.32 -6.95
N LYS A 154 -12.76 1.97 -5.79
CA LYS A 154 -11.70 2.79 -5.20
C LYS A 154 -10.45 1.97 -4.88
N THR A 155 -10.64 0.75 -4.39
CA THR A 155 -9.54 -0.17 -4.07
C THR A 155 -8.80 -0.65 -5.32
N ILE A 156 -9.53 -1.05 -6.36
CA ILE A 156 -8.95 -1.43 -7.66
C ILE A 156 -8.15 -0.27 -8.25
N LYS A 157 -8.66 0.97 -8.20
CA LYS A 157 -7.91 2.15 -8.67
C LYS A 157 -6.59 2.35 -7.93
N ARG A 158 -6.57 2.14 -6.61
CA ARG A 158 -5.33 2.20 -5.81
C ARG A 158 -4.36 1.11 -6.23
N PHE A 159 -4.84 -0.12 -6.37
CA PHE A 159 -4.03 -1.25 -6.81
C PHE A 159 -3.44 -1.00 -8.20
N ASN A 160 -4.28 -0.60 -9.17
CA ASN A 160 -3.85 -0.31 -10.53
C ASN A 160 -2.79 0.79 -10.60
N ARG A 161 -2.89 1.82 -9.74
CA ARG A 161 -1.83 2.84 -9.63
C ARG A 161 -0.50 2.25 -9.18
N VAL A 162 -0.52 1.42 -8.13
CA VAL A 162 0.69 0.76 -7.62
C VAL A 162 1.25 -0.22 -8.64
N SER A 163 0.40 -1.03 -9.29
CA SER A 163 0.81 -1.96 -10.35
C SER A 163 1.43 -1.24 -11.54
N MET A 164 0.92 -0.06 -11.91
CA MET A 164 1.50 0.76 -12.97
C MET A 164 2.87 1.31 -12.60
N MET A 165 3.04 1.77 -11.35
CA MET A 165 4.35 2.21 -10.85
C MET A 165 5.36 1.05 -10.84
N ALA A 166 4.95 -0.14 -10.36
CA ALA A 166 5.80 -1.32 -10.38
C ALA A 166 6.19 -1.74 -11.80
N ALA A 167 5.26 -1.65 -12.76
CA ALA A 167 5.56 -1.92 -14.16
C ALA A 167 6.55 -0.92 -14.77
N GLN A 168 6.44 0.36 -14.43
CA GLN A 168 7.37 1.40 -14.85
C GLN A 168 8.76 1.21 -14.25
N GLU A 169 8.86 0.90 -12.95
CA GLU A 169 10.13 0.63 -12.28
C GLU A 169 10.82 -0.60 -12.88
N TYR A 170 10.07 -1.67 -13.15
CA TYR A 170 10.61 -2.87 -13.81
C TYR A 170 11.15 -2.55 -15.21
N GLU A 171 10.40 -1.79 -16.02
CA GLU A 171 10.84 -1.39 -17.35
C GLU A 171 12.15 -0.59 -17.29
N GLY A 172 12.25 0.38 -16.37
CA GLY A 172 13.49 1.16 -16.19
C GLY A 172 14.68 0.29 -15.77
N MET A 173 14.47 -0.68 -14.88
CA MET A 173 15.53 -1.63 -14.49
C MET A 173 15.94 -2.54 -15.64
N LYS A 174 14.98 -2.96 -16.49
CA LYS A 174 15.23 -3.75 -17.68
C LYS A 174 16.07 -2.98 -18.70
N GLU A 175 15.67 -1.75 -19.03
CA GLU A 175 16.42 -0.87 -19.95
C GLU A 175 17.86 -0.63 -19.46
N GLN A 176 18.04 -0.48 -18.14
CA GLN A 176 19.36 -0.31 -17.55
C GLN A 176 20.22 -1.58 -17.66
N LEU A 177 19.62 -2.76 -17.46
CA LEU A 177 20.30 -4.04 -17.64
C LEU A 177 20.72 -4.25 -19.09
N ASP A 178 19.84 -3.96 -20.05
CA ASP A 178 20.12 -4.09 -21.49
C ASP A 178 21.30 -3.19 -21.89
N LEU A 179 21.31 -1.95 -21.41
CA LEU A 179 22.42 -1.02 -21.63
C LEU A 179 23.74 -1.53 -20.99
N GLU A 180 23.69 -2.09 -19.78
CA GLU A 180 24.87 -2.66 -19.13
C GLU A 180 25.42 -3.85 -19.91
N GLN A 181 24.56 -4.76 -20.36
CA GLN A 181 24.96 -5.90 -21.19
C GLN A 181 25.64 -5.43 -22.48
N ASP A 182 25.06 -4.46 -23.18
CA ASP A 182 25.63 -3.88 -24.40
C ASP A 182 27.01 -3.26 -24.14
N LEU A 183 27.15 -2.50 -23.05
CA LEU A 183 28.43 -1.90 -22.67
C LEU A 183 29.46 -2.96 -22.29
N ARG A 184 29.05 -4.02 -21.62
CA ARG A 184 29.91 -5.15 -21.26
C ARG A 184 30.45 -5.83 -22.51
N VAL A 185 29.58 -6.14 -23.49
CA VAL A 185 29.99 -6.75 -24.76
C VAL A 185 30.96 -5.85 -25.52
N LYS A 186 30.71 -4.53 -25.55
CA LYS A 186 31.63 -3.55 -26.16
C LYS A 186 32.98 -3.52 -25.44
N ALA A 187 32.99 -3.53 -24.12
CA ALA A 187 34.22 -3.54 -23.31
C ALA A 187 35.02 -4.84 -23.51
N GLU A 188 34.36 -5.99 -23.54
CA GLU A 188 34.98 -7.30 -23.81
C GLU A 188 35.61 -7.35 -25.20
N THR A 189 34.89 -6.86 -26.21
CA THR A 189 35.39 -6.75 -27.59
C THR A 189 36.63 -5.84 -27.65
N TYR A 190 36.55 -4.67 -27.03
CA TYR A 190 37.66 -3.72 -27.00
C TYR A 190 38.89 -4.29 -26.28
N ALA A 191 38.71 -4.95 -25.14
CA ALA A 191 39.79 -5.60 -24.41
C ALA A 191 40.45 -6.71 -25.24
N HIS A 192 39.65 -7.50 -25.97
CA HIS A 192 40.17 -8.53 -26.87
C HIS A 192 41.01 -7.92 -28.00
N GLU A 193 40.49 -6.88 -28.68
CA GLU A 193 41.22 -6.17 -29.72
C GLU A 193 42.53 -5.56 -29.20
N MET A 194 42.52 -4.97 -28.00
CA MET A 194 43.72 -4.42 -27.37
C MET A 194 44.74 -5.49 -27.05
N LEU A 195 44.32 -6.65 -26.53
CA LEU A 195 45.22 -7.77 -26.28
C LEU A 195 45.85 -8.31 -27.56
N VAL A 196 45.06 -8.43 -28.64
CA VAL A 196 45.56 -8.86 -29.96
C VAL A 196 46.61 -7.87 -30.48
N LYS A 197 46.31 -6.56 -30.45
CA LYS A 197 47.27 -5.52 -30.87
C LYS A 197 48.53 -5.49 -30.01
N GLN A 198 48.40 -5.67 -28.68
CA GLN A 198 49.55 -5.75 -27.77
C GLN A 198 50.42 -6.98 -28.08
N LYS A 199 49.81 -8.15 -28.32
CA LYS A 199 50.55 -9.36 -28.71
C LYS A 199 51.26 -9.18 -30.04
N GLU A 200 50.62 -8.53 -31.01
CA GLU A 200 51.22 -8.23 -32.30
C GLU A 200 52.39 -7.24 -32.18
N ALA A 201 52.21 -6.14 -31.45
CA ALA A 201 53.27 -5.17 -31.19
C ALA A 201 54.45 -5.80 -30.42
N ASN A 202 54.17 -6.64 -29.42
CA ASN A 202 55.21 -7.38 -28.68
C ASN A 202 55.96 -8.36 -29.61
N ARG A 203 55.26 -9.03 -30.53
CA ARG A 203 55.90 -9.90 -31.54
C ARG A 203 56.81 -9.09 -32.46
N GLN A 204 56.35 -7.93 -32.93
CA GLN A 204 57.15 -7.03 -33.78
C GLN A 204 58.38 -6.51 -33.03
N SER A 205 58.22 -6.07 -31.78
CA SER A 205 59.31 -5.61 -30.92
C SER A 205 60.33 -6.71 -30.63
N MET A 206 59.87 -7.93 -30.33
CA MET A 206 60.75 -9.09 -30.13
C MET A 206 61.57 -9.39 -31.39
N LEU A 207 60.95 -9.34 -32.57
CA LEU A 207 61.66 -9.57 -33.84
C LEU A 207 62.77 -8.52 -34.05
N LEU A 208 62.48 -7.25 -33.75
CA LEU A 208 63.45 -6.15 -33.79
C LEU A 208 64.59 -6.38 -32.79
N LEU A 209 64.28 -6.75 -31.55
CA LEU A 209 65.27 -7.05 -30.51
C LEU A 209 66.16 -8.25 -30.89
N GLN A 210 65.58 -9.30 -31.48
CA GLN A 210 66.34 -10.47 -31.94
C GLN A 210 67.26 -10.13 -33.13
N SER A 211 66.91 -9.12 -33.92
CA SER A 211 67.73 -8.65 -35.05
C SER A 211 68.85 -7.68 -34.65
N ALA A 212 68.87 -7.20 -33.41
CA ALA A 212 69.90 -6.32 -32.90
C ALA A 212 70.90 -7.11 -32.05
N GLU A 213 72.14 -7.27 -32.53
CA GLU A 213 73.24 -7.75 -31.68
C GLU A 213 73.42 -6.78 -30.50
N PRO A 214 73.34 -7.25 -29.24
CA PRO A 214 73.44 -6.35 -28.10
C PRO A 214 74.86 -5.78 -28.02
N SER A 215 74.96 -4.45 -28.09
CA SER A 215 76.23 -3.75 -27.90
C SER A 215 76.74 -4.02 -26.47
N VAL A 216 78.06 -4.18 -26.32
CA VAL A 216 78.73 -4.40 -25.02
C VAL A 216 78.35 -3.32 -23.99
N GLN A 217 78.02 -2.10 -24.46
CA GLN A 217 77.54 -1.01 -23.62
C GLN A 217 76.15 -1.26 -23.02
N LEU A 218 75.23 -1.90 -23.75
CA LEU A 218 73.90 -2.24 -23.24
C LEU A 218 73.99 -3.31 -22.15
N LEU A 219 74.81 -4.34 -22.34
CA LEU A 219 75.03 -5.39 -21.33
C LEU A 219 75.59 -4.79 -20.04
N LYS A 220 76.58 -3.90 -20.14
CA LYS A 220 77.16 -3.20 -18.99
C LYS A 220 76.14 -2.30 -18.28
N ALA A 221 75.31 -1.57 -19.03
CA ALA A 221 74.25 -0.75 -18.45
C ALA A 221 73.20 -1.59 -17.71
N LEU A 222 72.88 -2.80 -18.19
CA LEU A 222 71.96 -3.73 -17.51
C LEU A 222 72.56 -4.29 -16.22
N GLU A 223 73.86 -4.59 -16.19
CA GLU A 223 74.57 -4.99 -14.96
C GLU A 223 74.57 -3.85 -13.93
N ASP A 224 74.83 -2.61 -14.35
CA ASP A 224 74.80 -1.43 -13.48
C ASP A 224 73.38 -1.19 -12.92
N VAL A 225 72.33 -1.33 -13.74
CA VAL A 225 70.93 -1.23 -13.29
C VAL A 225 70.59 -2.31 -12.27
N ALA A 226 71.05 -3.54 -12.46
CA ALA A 226 70.84 -4.62 -11.49
C ALA A 226 71.53 -4.33 -10.14
N ALA A 227 72.76 -3.80 -10.17
CA ALA A 227 73.48 -3.41 -8.97
C ALA A 227 72.81 -2.24 -8.22
N ILE A 228 72.36 -1.22 -8.94
CA ILE A 228 71.63 -0.08 -8.38
C ILE A 228 70.29 -0.53 -7.79
N THR A 229 69.58 -1.44 -8.46
CA THR A 229 68.30 -1.95 -7.97
C THR A 229 68.48 -2.70 -6.65
N LYS A 230 69.51 -3.56 -6.55
CA LYS A 230 69.82 -4.30 -5.33
C LYS A 230 70.14 -3.36 -4.16
N THR A 231 71.00 -2.37 -4.37
CA THR A 231 71.35 -1.40 -3.32
C THR A 231 70.15 -0.57 -2.88
N LEU A 232 69.28 -0.16 -3.82
CA LEU A 232 68.04 0.54 -3.48
C LEU A 232 67.10 -0.32 -2.63
N GLU A 233 66.96 -1.61 -2.92
CA GLU A 233 66.15 -2.53 -2.11
C GLU A 233 66.71 -2.70 -0.71
N GLU A 234 68.03 -2.83 -0.57
CA GLU A 234 68.72 -2.90 0.73
C GLU A 234 68.46 -1.63 1.56
N GLU A 235 68.62 -0.44 0.96
CA GLU A 235 68.33 0.84 1.61
C GLU A 235 66.84 0.98 2.00
N ARG A 236 65.91 0.55 1.14
CA ARG A 236 64.48 0.55 1.47
C ARG A 236 64.17 -0.34 2.65
N LEU A 237 64.78 -1.53 2.73
CA LEU A 237 64.57 -2.46 3.83
C LEU A 237 65.14 -1.90 5.14
N GLN A 238 66.35 -1.32 5.11
CA GLN A 238 66.95 -0.68 6.28
C GLN A 238 66.10 0.49 6.78
N HIS A 239 65.61 1.34 5.86
CA HIS A 239 64.72 2.44 6.21
C HIS A 239 63.41 1.94 6.84
N GLN A 240 62.80 0.90 6.27
CA GLN A 240 61.58 0.30 6.82
C GLN A 240 61.78 -0.24 8.24
N GLN A 241 62.89 -0.94 8.50
CA GLN A 241 63.24 -1.41 9.84
C GLN A 241 63.45 -0.24 10.82
N LYS A 242 64.08 0.85 10.37
CA LYS A 242 64.30 2.03 11.22
C LYS A 242 62.99 2.72 11.58
N VAL A 243 62.07 2.86 10.63
CA VAL A 243 60.74 3.43 10.86
C VAL A 243 59.97 2.58 11.87
N GLN A 244 59.92 1.25 11.70
CA GLN A 244 59.26 0.35 12.64
C GLN A 244 59.84 0.45 14.06
N SER A 245 61.16 0.58 14.19
CA SER A 245 61.82 0.76 15.48
C SER A 245 61.43 2.08 16.15
N LEU A 246 61.40 3.19 15.40
CA LEU A 246 60.98 4.49 15.92
C LEU A 246 59.50 4.52 16.29
N GLU A 247 58.65 3.88 15.48
CA GLU A 247 57.23 3.72 15.79
C GLU A 247 57.03 2.93 17.08
N ALA A 248 57.75 1.82 17.26
CA ALA A 248 57.70 1.05 18.50
C ALA A 248 58.12 1.89 19.72
N GLN A 249 59.21 2.67 19.61
CA GLN A 249 59.64 3.58 20.67
C GLN A 249 58.59 4.66 20.98
N LEU A 250 57.92 5.20 19.96
CA LEU A 250 56.83 6.15 20.16
C LEU A 250 55.62 5.52 20.86
N GLN A 251 55.28 4.27 20.55
CA GLN A 251 54.21 3.54 21.25
C GLN A 251 54.59 3.25 22.71
N GLU A 252 55.85 2.85 22.95
CA GLU A 252 56.37 2.54 24.28
C GLU A 252 56.52 3.79 25.16
N SER A 253 56.78 4.97 24.58
CA SER A 253 56.99 6.23 25.30
C SER A 253 55.84 6.65 26.24
N GLY A 254 54.70 5.96 26.22
CA GLY A 254 53.60 6.15 27.15
C GLY A 254 52.82 7.44 26.93
N VAL A 255 53.24 8.30 26.01
CA VAL A 255 52.60 9.59 25.68
C VAL A 255 51.15 9.39 25.24
N LYS A 256 50.86 8.34 24.47
CA LYS A 256 49.47 8.00 24.09
C LYS A 256 48.61 7.66 25.30
N LYS A 257 49.17 6.92 26.26
CA LYS A 257 48.47 6.56 27.50
C LYS A 257 48.23 7.81 28.36
N GLN A 258 49.24 8.68 28.48
CA GLN A 258 49.11 9.97 29.17
C GLN A 258 48.05 10.87 28.53
N LEU A 259 47.98 10.91 27.19
CA LEU A 259 46.98 11.70 26.47
C LEU A 259 45.57 11.15 26.70
N GLN A 260 45.38 9.83 26.65
CA GLN A 260 44.10 9.19 26.99
C GLN A 260 43.69 9.42 28.44
N ASP A 261 44.64 9.37 29.38
CA ASP A 261 44.37 9.63 30.80
C ASP A 261 43.96 11.09 31.02
N LEU A 262 44.64 12.04 30.35
CA LEU A 262 44.25 13.46 30.35
C LEU A 262 42.89 13.69 29.70
N GLN A 263 42.57 13.01 28.60
CA GLN A 263 41.25 13.08 27.95
C GLN A 263 40.13 12.62 28.90
N ARG A 264 40.31 11.49 29.59
CA ARG A 264 39.34 11.01 30.58
C ARG A 264 39.20 11.98 31.76
N GLN A 265 40.30 12.59 32.20
CA GLN A 265 40.26 13.60 33.25
C GLN A 265 39.49 14.85 32.80
N LEU A 266 39.66 15.29 31.55
CA LEU A 266 38.89 16.40 30.99
C LEU A 266 37.40 16.07 30.89
N GLU A 267 37.02 14.88 30.42
CA GLU A 267 35.63 14.45 30.36
C GLU A 267 34.97 14.44 31.76
N LEU A 268 35.67 13.93 32.77
CA LEU A 268 35.19 13.95 34.16
C LEU A 268 35.00 15.39 34.67
N LEU A 269 35.97 16.27 34.42
CA LEU A 269 35.88 17.68 34.81
C LEU A 269 34.75 18.41 34.07
N GLU A 270 34.48 18.09 32.81
CA GLU A 270 33.34 18.64 32.07
C GLU A 270 31.99 18.22 32.66
N VAL A 271 31.87 16.97 33.13
CA VAL A 271 30.67 16.49 33.83
C VAL A 271 30.50 17.21 35.17
N GLU A 272 31.56 17.26 35.99
CA GLU A 272 31.53 17.98 37.27
C GLU A 272 31.19 19.47 37.08
N LYS A 273 31.77 20.11 36.05
CA LYS A 273 31.44 21.48 35.68
C LYS A 273 29.95 21.64 35.37
N LYS A 274 29.37 20.77 34.52
CA LYS A 274 27.93 20.81 34.17
C LYS A 274 27.04 20.61 35.40
N GLU A 275 27.42 19.74 36.33
CA GLU A 275 26.68 19.55 37.58
C GLU A 275 26.73 20.79 38.48
N VAL A 276 27.90 21.43 38.58
CA VAL A 276 28.08 22.66 39.37
C VAL A 276 27.31 23.82 38.73
N GLU A 277 27.39 23.97 37.40
CA GLU A 277 26.60 24.94 36.63
C GLU A 277 25.10 24.72 36.85
N GLY A 278 24.61 23.48 36.78
CA GLY A 278 23.20 23.17 37.05
C GLY A 278 22.76 23.49 38.48
N ARG A 279 23.62 23.24 39.48
CA ARG A 279 23.37 23.64 40.87
C ARG A 279 23.35 25.16 41.01
N LEU A 280 24.28 25.85 40.36
CA LEU A 280 24.37 27.31 40.36
C LEU A 280 23.10 27.93 39.77
N GLU A 281 22.67 27.49 38.58
CA GLU A 281 21.43 27.95 37.95
C GLU A 281 20.21 27.72 38.84
N GLN A 282 20.14 26.57 39.54
CA GLN A 282 19.04 26.30 40.47
C GLN A 282 19.06 27.24 41.68
N THR A 283 20.26 27.56 42.19
CA THR A 283 20.40 28.55 43.27
C THR A 283 20.08 29.97 42.81
N GLU A 284 20.48 30.35 41.59
CA GLU A 284 20.16 31.65 40.98
C GLU A 284 18.64 31.81 40.81
N ARG A 285 17.95 30.81 40.26
CA ARG A 285 16.47 30.82 40.15
C ARG A 285 15.79 31.00 41.51
N LYS A 286 16.24 30.28 42.54
CA LYS A 286 15.72 30.43 43.91
C LYS A 286 15.99 31.83 44.46
N ASN A 287 17.16 32.39 44.16
CA ASN A 287 17.52 33.73 44.61
C ASN A 287 16.66 34.80 43.90
N GLU A 288 16.45 34.68 42.59
CA GLU A 288 15.51 35.54 41.84
C GLU A 288 14.07 35.45 42.38
N GLU A 289 13.59 34.25 42.72
CA GLU A 289 12.28 34.07 43.37
C GLU A 289 12.21 34.76 44.73
N LEU A 290 13.27 34.65 45.54
CA LEU A 290 13.36 35.32 46.82
C LEU A 290 13.45 36.85 46.65
N GLU A 291 14.21 37.35 45.69
CA GLU A 291 14.29 38.78 45.35
C GLU A 291 12.92 39.31 44.94
N LYS A 292 12.16 38.58 44.11
CA LYS A 292 10.77 38.92 43.76
C LYS A 292 9.87 38.98 44.99
N ARG A 293 9.92 37.97 45.87
CA ARG A 293 9.15 37.97 47.12
C ARG A 293 9.54 39.11 48.05
N VAL A 294 10.82 39.43 48.17
CA VAL A 294 11.29 40.57 48.96
C VAL A 294 10.78 41.88 48.36
N HIS A 295 10.80 42.02 47.04
CA HIS A 295 10.23 43.19 46.36
C HIS A 295 8.72 43.33 46.62
N GLU A 296 7.94 42.25 46.52
CA GLU A 296 6.52 42.22 46.85
C GLU A 296 6.25 42.60 48.31
N LEU A 297 7.04 42.07 49.25
CA LEU A 297 6.95 42.41 50.66
C LEU A 297 7.33 43.88 50.92
N GLN A 298 8.34 44.43 50.25
CA GLN A 298 8.71 45.84 50.35
C GLN A 298 7.63 46.75 49.76
N GLU A 299 6.97 46.37 48.67
CA GLU A 299 5.81 47.08 48.11
C GLU A 299 4.62 47.07 49.10
N ALA A 300 4.35 45.93 49.74
CA ALA A 300 3.33 45.81 50.79
C ALA A 300 3.69 46.65 52.03
N GLN A 301 4.97 46.75 52.37
CA GLN A 301 5.46 47.58 53.47
C GLN A 301 5.37 49.09 53.11
N LYS A 302 5.73 49.49 51.88
CA LYS A 302 5.51 50.87 51.40
C LYS A 302 4.04 51.26 51.40
N LYS A 303 3.12 50.35 51.02
CA LYS A 303 1.67 50.56 51.15
C LYS A 303 1.17 50.70 52.59
N THR A 304 1.90 50.22 53.59
CA THR A 304 1.54 50.32 55.01
C THR A 304 2.30 51.43 55.76
N THR A 305 3.33 52.04 55.16
CA THR A 305 4.20 53.04 55.80
C THR A 305 3.77 54.51 55.52
N ASP A 306 2.62 54.74 54.87
CA ASP A 306 2.03 56.08 54.72
C ASP A 306 1.14 56.53 55.89
N ASN A 307 1.06 55.78 57.00
CA ASN A 307 0.33 56.18 58.22
C ASN A 307 1.20 56.07 59.49
N THR A 308 1.63 57.25 59.99
CA THR A 308 1.97 57.57 61.40
C THR A 308 3.45 57.44 61.86
N SER A 309 4.16 58.58 61.79
CA SER A 309 4.83 59.36 62.87
C SER A 309 5.47 58.67 64.12
N LEU A 310 6.81 58.79 64.25
CA LEU A 310 7.71 59.24 65.37
C LEU A 310 7.30 59.02 66.85
N PRO A 311 8.22 58.81 67.87
CA PRO A 311 9.46 59.61 68.18
C PRO A 311 10.67 58.87 68.89
N PRO A 312 11.81 59.57 69.22
CA PRO A 312 13.14 59.06 69.71
C PRO A 312 13.33 59.17 71.27
N PRO A 313 14.41 58.70 72.01
CA PRO A 313 15.88 59.04 71.93
C PRO A 313 16.95 57.96 72.40
N GLU A 314 18.22 57.95 71.88
CA GLU A 314 19.59 58.25 72.49
C GLU A 314 20.29 57.19 73.43
N PRO A 315 21.61 57.27 73.83
CA PRO A 315 22.91 57.41 73.12
C PRO A 315 24.10 56.48 73.64
N GLY A 316 25.21 56.33 72.89
CA GLY A 316 26.57 55.86 73.31
C GLY A 316 26.84 54.33 73.22
N VAL A 317 27.90 53.77 72.60
CA VAL A 317 29.36 53.92 72.81
C VAL A 317 30.15 53.34 71.57
N ALA A 318 31.37 53.82 71.28
CA ALA A 318 32.27 53.37 70.17
C ALA A 318 33.46 52.47 70.66
N PRO A 319 34.48 52.15 69.82
CA PRO A 319 34.74 50.96 68.96
C PRO A 319 35.77 49.95 69.56
N PRO A 320 36.17 48.82 68.89
CA PRO A 320 37.50 48.76 68.19
C PRO A 320 37.56 47.70 67.01
N PRO A 321 38.72 47.17 66.52
CA PRO A 321 39.13 47.23 65.11
C PRO A 321 39.10 45.87 64.38
N ALA A 322 39.32 45.92 63.06
CA ALA A 322 39.54 44.77 62.18
C ALA A 322 40.57 43.77 62.74
N ARG A 323 40.30 42.46 62.55
CA ARG A 323 41.32 41.41 62.60
C ARG A 323 41.14 40.41 61.48
N CYS A 324 42.30 40.05 60.95
CA CYS A 324 42.57 39.26 59.76
C CYS A 324 42.12 37.80 59.89
N ASN A 325 41.71 37.23 58.77
CA ASN A 325 41.57 35.79 58.52
C ASN A 325 42.94 35.08 58.59
N PRO A 326 43.02 33.91 59.27
CA PRO A 326 44.05 32.91 58.98
C PRO A 326 43.46 31.49 58.89
N LEU A 327 42.75 31.20 57.80
CA LEU A 327 42.65 29.83 57.25
C LEU A 327 43.95 29.43 56.50
N SER A 328 45.06 30.14 56.75
CA SER A 328 46.39 29.86 56.22
C SER A 328 47.14 28.76 57.01
N SER A 329 46.62 28.29 58.15
CA SER A 329 47.31 27.32 59.02
C SER A 329 46.97 25.85 58.77
N LEU A 330 45.99 25.50 57.93
CA LEU A 330 45.62 24.10 57.70
C LEU A 330 46.23 23.48 56.42
N ILE A 331 46.69 24.30 55.47
CA ILE A 331 47.22 23.83 54.17
C ILE A 331 48.67 23.31 54.28
N ALA A 332 49.36 23.53 55.40
CA ALA A 332 50.79 23.20 55.55
C ALA A 332 51.11 21.84 56.23
N ILE A 333 50.13 21.07 56.73
CA ILE A 333 50.44 19.90 57.60
C ILE A 333 50.08 18.53 57.00
N MET A 334 49.25 18.43 55.95
CA MET A 334 48.79 17.10 55.48
C MET A 334 49.38 16.62 54.14
N ARG A 335 50.40 17.29 53.60
CA ARG A 335 51.27 16.72 52.55
C ARG A 335 52.59 16.28 53.17
N LYS A 336 52.72 15.01 53.55
CA LYS A 336 53.93 14.14 53.37
C LYS A 336 53.99 12.99 54.38
N SER A 337 53.96 11.75 53.85
CA SER A 337 54.76 10.55 54.23
C SER A 337 53.96 9.28 53.87
N SER A 338 54.27 8.57 52.78
CA SER A 338 55.36 7.59 52.59
C SER A 338 54.97 6.13 52.92
N LYS A 339 55.05 5.28 51.88
CA LYS A 339 55.70 3.95 51.82
C LYS A 339 55.20 2.82 52.73
N GLY A 340 54.77 1.71 52.13
CA GLY A 340 54.69 0.41 52.83
C GLY A 340 53.94 -0.67 52.04
N SER A 341 54.59 -1.81 51.82
CA SER A 341 54.13 -2.95 51.02
C SER A 341 53.50 -4.07 51.86
N LYS A 342 52.74 -4.94 51.15
CA LYS A 342 52.47 -6.39 51.39
C LYS A 342 51.18 -6.85 52.10
N ALA A 343 50.64 -7.90 51.46
CA ALA A 343 49.97 -9.10 51.98
C ALA A 343 48.43 -9.12 52.10
N LYS A 344 47.81 -9.82 51.12
CA LYS A 344 46.98 -11.03 51.21
C LYS A 344 46.05 -11.18 52.44
N VAL A 345 44.75 -11.41 52.19
CA VAL A 345 43.95 -12.57 52.66
C VAL A 345 42.46 -12.37 52.26
N GLU A 346 41.89 -13.44 51.68
CA GLU A 346 40.46 -13.71 51.38
C GLU A 346 39.63 -13.90 52.68
N PRO A 347 38.26 -13.84 52.72
CA PRO A 347 37.39 -14.75 51.96
C PRO A 347 36.02 -14.21 51.47
N THR A 348 35.44 -15.04 50.59
CA THR A 348 34.05 -15.23 50.06
C THR A 348 32.90 -15.12 51.09
N PRO A 349 31.57 -15.15 50.74
CA PRO A 349 30.88 -15.69 49.53
C PRO A 349 29.82 -14.71 48.91
N VAL A 350 29.21 -14.88 47.73
CA VAL A 350 28.20 -15.90 47.33
C VAL A 350 27.85 -15.80 45.82
N SER A 351 27.56 -16.97 45.26
CA SER A 351 26.62 -17.30 44.16
C SER A 351 27.10 -17.30 42.70
N ALA A 352 27.17 -18.54 42.20
CA ALA A 352 27.38 -18.99 40.84
C ALA A 352 26.23 -18.63 39.89
N ALA A 353 26.54 -18.42 38.60
CA ALA A 353 25.76 -18.82 37.41
C ALA A 353 26.20 -18.16 36.07
N ALA A 354 27.46 -17.74 35.87
CA ALA A 354 27.83 -17.01 34.64
C ALA A 354 29.08 -17.49 33.87
N GLU A 355 29.85 -18.47 34.35
CA GLU A 355 31.16 -18.80 33.74
C GLU A 355 31.12 -19.73 32.51
N GLY A 356 29.95 -20.23 32.08
CA GLY A 356 29.87 -21.15 30.93
C GLY A 356 29.60 -20.49 29.58
N VAL A 357 29.15 -19.23 29.55
CA VAL A 357 28.63 -18.60 28.31
C VAL A 357 29.73 -17.86 27.55
N ASP A 358 30.70 -17.28 28.25
CA ASP A 358 31.77 -16.52 27.61
C ASP A 358 32.78 -17.42 26.90
N ASP A 359 33.08 -18.60 27.45
CA ASP A 359 34.01 -19.54 26.82
C ASP A 359 33.43 -20.14 25.53
N VAL A 360 32.11 -20.36 25.49
CA VAL A 360 31.40 -20.81 24.27
C VAL A 360 31.37 -19.71 23.21
N LYS A 361 31.21 -18.43 23.60
CA LYS A 361 31.24 -17.30 22.67
C LYS A 361 32.64 -17.07 22.09
N VAL A 362 33.68 -17.10 22.94
CA VAL A 362 35.07 -16.95 22.51
C VAL A 362 35.47 -18.09 21.59
N LYS A 363 35.06 -19.33 21.90
CA LYS A 363 35.31 -20.50 21.04
C LYS A 363 34.58 -20.41 19.69
N ALA A 364 33.33 -19.94 19.67
CA ALA A 364 32.56 -19.74 18.44
C ALA A 364 33.15 -18.62 17.56
N VAL A 365 33.63 -17.53 18.17
CA VAL A 365 34.29 -16.43 17.45
C VAL A 365 35.64 -16.89 16.89
N ASN A 366 36.43 -17.65 17.65
CA ASN A 366 37.67 -18.24 17.15
C ASN A 366 37.43 -19.24 16.02
N GLU A 367 36.40 -20.09 16.12
CA GLU A 367 36.03 -21.02 15.04
C GLU A 367 35.60 -20.27 13.77
N MET A 368 34.85 -19.17 13.91
CA MET A 368 34.45 -18.31 12.80
C MET A 368 35.65 -17.61 12.16
N MET A 369 36.55 -17.04 12.97
CA MET A 369 37.78 -16.41 12.51
C MET A 369 38.67 -17.40 11.76
N GLU A 370 38.79 -18.64 12.28
CA GLU A 370 39.56 -19.70 11.62
C GLU A 370 38.90 -20.20 10.32
N ARG A 371 37.56 -20.23 10.23
CA ARG A 371 36.87 -20.51 8.96
C ARG A 371 37.03 -19.39 7.93
N ILE A 372 37.06 -18.13 8.34
CA ILE A 372 37.32 -16.99 7.46
C ILE A 372 38.78 -17.05 6.97
N LYS A 373 39.72 -17.35 7.87
CA LYS A 373 41.16 -17.45 7.58
C LYS A 373 41.49 -18.60 6.63
N HIS A 374 40.84 -19.75 6.78
CA HIS A 374 41.05 -20.91 5.90
C HIS A 374 40.18 -20.86 4.63
N GLY A 375 39.22 -19.92 4.57
CA GLY A 375 38.26 -19.80 3.48
C GLY A 375 37.22 -20.94 3.49
N VAL A 376 36.04 -20.65 2.93
CA VAL A 376 35.04 -21.68 2.66
C VAL A 376 35.34 -22.26 1.28
N VAL A 377 35.62 -23.57 1.20
CA VAL A 377 35.77 -24.27 -0.08
C VAL A 377 34.43 -24.27 -0.79
N LEU A 378 34.22 -23.26 -1.65
CA LEU A 378 33.11 -23.24 -2.59
C LEU A 378 33.30 -24.42 -3.55
N ARG A 379 32.26 -25.24 -3.70
CA ARG A 379 32.28 -26.37 -4.62
C ARG A 379 32.58 -25.81 -6.03
N PRO A 380 33.59 -26.34 -6.76
CA PRO A 380 33.87 -25.86 -8.10
C PRO A 380 32.63 -25.97 -8.98
N VAL A 381 32.14 -24.84 -9.48
CA VAL A 381 31.20 -24.82 -10.59
C VAL A 381 31.98 -25.33 -11.79
N LYS A 382 31.51 -26.41 -12.41
CA LYS A 382 32.16 -27.01 -13.58
C LYS A 382 32.20 -25.99 -14.71
N SER A 383 33.35 -25.37 -14.92
CA SER A 383 33.67 -24.68 -16.17
C SER A 383 33.75 -25.74 -17.27
N GLN A 384 32.73 -25.81 -18.11
CA GLN A 384 32.77 -26.59 -19.33
C GLN A 384 33.28 -25.69 -20.45
N GLU A 385 34.59 -25.68 -20.67
CA GLU A 385 35.16 -25.19 -21.92
C GLU A 385 34.87 -26.24 -23.01
N THR A 386 33.79 -26.07 -23.76
CA THR A 386 33.74 -26.56 -25.15
C THR A 386 32.67 -25.80 -25.95
N LYS A 387 33.16 -25.02 -26.93
CA LYS A 387 32.53 -24.68 -28.21
C LYS A 387 31.10 -24.11 -28.20
N LEU A 388 31.04 -22.85 -28.63
CA LEU A 388 30.00 -22.20 -29.42
C LEU A 388 28.61 -22.11 -28.76
N GLN A 389 28.14 -20.86 -28.72
CA GLN A 389 26.76 -20.41 -28.48
C GLN A 389 26.44 -20.03 -27.01
N PRO A 390 26.07 -18.75 -26.74
CA PRO A 390 25.54 -18.36 -25.43
C PRO A 390 24.20 -19.07 -25.20
N PRO A 391 23.91 -19.56 -23.98
CA PRO A 391 22.54 -19.96 -23.64
C PRO A 391 21.66 -18.71 -23.63
N PRO A 392 20.45 -18.74 -24.21
CA PRO A 392 19.50 -17.66 -23.99
C PRO A 392 19.18 -17.66 -22.49
N CYS A 393 19.42 -16.52 -21.83
CA CYS A 393 18.77 -16.22 -20.57
C CYS A 393 17.26 -16.41 -20.78
N GLU A 394 16.58 -16.95 -19.76
CA GLU A 394 15.13 -17.15 -19.76
C GLU A 394 14.37 -15.80 -19.66
N GLU A 395 14.70 -14.83 -20.51
CA GLU A 395 14.04 -13.52 -20.59
C GLU A 395 12.64 -13.62 -21.22
N LYS A 396 12.35 -14.69 -21.96
CA LYS A 396 11.14 -14.77 -22.79
C LYS A 396 9.82 -14.98 -22.05
N GLN A 397 9.82 -15.42 -20.79
CA GLN A 397 8.56 -15.55 -20.03
C GLN A 397 8.27 -14.32 -19.16
N GLN A 398 9.28 -13.59 -18.71
CA GLN A 398 9.11 -12.39 -17.89
C GLN A 398 8.77 -11.14 -18.69
N GLU A 399 9.21 -11.03 -19.96
CA GLU A 399 8.74 -9.96 -20.86
C GLU A 399 7.22 -9.97 -21.01
N SER A 400 6.63 -11.15 -21.22
CA SER A 400 5.18 -11.28 -21.44
C SER A 400 4.35 -10.86 -20.23
N ALA A 401 4.77 -11.23 -19.01
CA ALA A 401 3.96 -11.00 -17.81
C ALA A 401 3.80 -9.51 -17.46
N MET A 402 4.86 -8.72 -17.60
CA MET A 402 4.81 -7.28 -17.29
C MET A 402 4.14 -6.47 -18.40
N ASP A 403 4.32 -6.88 -19.66
CA ASP A 403 3.61 -6.30 -20.80
C ASP A 403 2.11 -6.62 -20.76
N GLU A 404 1.74 -7.84 -20.36
CA GLU A 404 0.36 -8.23 -20.10
C GLU A 404 -0.25 -7.43 -18.96
N LEU A 405 0.49 -7.24 -17.86
CA LEU A 405 0.05 -6.39 -16.75
C LEU A 405 -0.20 -4.95 -17.22
N LYS A 406 0.72 -4.38 -17.99
CA LYS A 406 0.58 -3.04 -18.59
C LYS A 406 -0.64 -2.97 -19.51
N CYS A 407 -0.87 -4.00 -20.32
CA CYS A 407 -2.05 -4.11 -21.18
C CYS A 407 -3.36 -4.19 -20.40
N ILE A 408 -3.41 -4.93 -19.29
CA ILE A 408 -4.58 -5.04 -18.41
C ILE A 408 -4.87 -3.68 -17.75
N LEU A 409 -3.85 -3.02 -17.22
CA LEU A 409 -3.96 -1.70 -16.59
C LEU A 409 -4.40 -0.60 -17.57
N LEU A 410 -3.91 -0.64 -18.82
CA LEU A 410 -4.33 0.29 -19.87
C LEU A 410 -5.74 -0.01 -20.40
N LYS A 411 -6.16 -1.28 -20.47
CA LYS A 411 -7.52 -1.63 -20.90
C LYS A 411 -8.58 -1.30 -19.85
N GLU A 412 -8.29 -1.44 -18.56
CA GLU A 412 -9.22 -1.04 -17.49
C GLU A 412 -9.35 0.48 -17.34
N THR A 413 -8.26 1.23 -17.56
CA THR A 413 -8.32 2.70 -17.53
C THR A 413 -9.06 3.30 -18.73
N VAL A 414 -9.14 2.58 -19.85
CA VAL A 414 -9.86 3.01 -21.08
C VAL A 414 -11.30 2.46 -21.16
N LYS A 415 -11.72 1.55 -20.28
CA LYS A 415 -13.12 1.08 -20.22
C LYS A 415 -14.02 1.99 -19.38
N ARG A 416 -14.23 3.19 -19.90
CA ARG A 416 -15.57 3.79 -19.96
C ARG A 416 -15.92 3.86 -21.44
N SER A 417 -16.53 2.80 -21.96
CA SER A 417 -16.89 2.71 -23.38
C SER A 417 -17.75 3.91 -23.83
N PRO A 418 -17.55 4.45 -25.05
CA PRO A 418 -18.49 5.37 -25.67
C PRO A 418 -19.67 4.55 -26.20
N SER A 419 -20.68 4.32 -25.36
CA SER A 419 -21.93 3.70 -25.79
C SER A 419 -23.12 4.56 -25.36
N ARG A 420 -23.81 5.08 -26.38
CA ARG A 420 -25.17 5.64 -26.39
C ARG A 420 -25.49 6.80 -25.43
N GLY A 421 -25.41 8.00 -26.00
CA GLY A 421 -26.50 8.98 -26.07
C GLY A 421 -27.16 9.44 -24.76
N SER A 422 -26.77 10.62 -24.30
CA SER A 422 -27.68 11.64 -23.73
C SER A 422 -27.00 13.00 -23.84
N GLN A 423 -27.64 13.92 -24.57
CA GLN A 423 -27.25 15.33 -24.66
C GLN A 423 -27.67 16.06 -23.39
N GLU A 424 -26.78 16.86 -22.81
CA GLU A 424 -27.12 18.18 -22.28
C GLU A 424 -25.86 19.07 -22.26
N SER A 425 -26.04 20.38 -22.27
CA SER A 425 -25.42 21.33 -23.20
C SER A 425 -24.47 22.38 -22.58
N GLY A 426 -23.29 22.57 -23.20
CA GLY A 426 -22.52 23.84 -23.43
C GLY A 426 -21.98 24.67 -22.24
N PRO A 427 -21.20 25.77 -22.47
CA PRO A 427 -20.53 26.28 -23.69
C PRO A 427 -19.00 26.57 -23.50
N SER A 428 -18.12 26.56 -24.52
CA SER A 428 -17.73 27.72 -25.35
C SER A 428 -16.48 27.34 -26.22
N GLY A 429 -16.38 27.88 -27.46
CA GLY A 429 -15.53 27.40 -28.59
C GLY A 429 -14.05 27.87 -28.64
N PRO A 430 -13.37 28.05 -29.81
CA PRO A 430 -13.76 27.77 -31.21
C PRO A 430 -12.72 27.00 -32.10
N SER A 431 -13.22 26.03 -32.88
CA SER A 431 -12.97 25.79 -34.34
C SER A 431 -11.65 25.16 -34.89
N PRO A 432 -11.66 24.54 -36.12
CA PRO A 432 -10.96 23.29 -36.50
C PRO A 432 -9.98 23.47 -37.72
N PRO A 433 -9.57 22.47 -38.59
CA PRO A 433 -10.35 21.47 -39.37
C PRO A 433 -9.70 20.03 -39.35
N ALA A 434 -10.19 18.91 -39.89
CA ALA A 434 -11.21 18.55 -40.86
C ALA A 434 -11.69 17.12 -40.53
N LYS A 435 -12.99 16.81 -40.68
CA LYS A 435 -13.50 15.43 -40.66
C LYS A 435 -14.33 15.19 -41.92
N LYS A 436 -14.10 14.03 -42.53
CA LYS A 436 -14.78 13.50 -43.70
C LYS A 436 -16.25 13.26 -43.33
N ASP A 437 -17.17 13.90 -44.05
CA ASP A 437 -18.62 13.73 -43.89
C ASP A 437 -18.98 12.23 -43.98
N SER A 438 -19.74 11.74 -43.01
CA SER A 438 -20.26 10.37 -43.00
C SER A 438 -21.39 10.23 -44.01
N GLU A 439 -21.52 9.07 -44.66
CA GLU A 439 -22.51 8.76 -45.70
C GLU A 439 -23.97 9.11 -45.31
N LEU A 440 -24.28 9.06 -44.02
CA LEU A 440 -25.56 9.49 -43.44
C LEU A 440 -25.84 11.00 -43.60
N GLU A 441 -24.82 11.86 -43.49
CA GLU A 441 -24.96 13.32 -43.68
C GLU A 441 -25.23 13.67 -45.14
N VAL A 442 -24.64 12.93 -46.08
CA VAL A 442 -24.89 13.08 -47.51
C VAL A 442 -26.34 12.72 -47.84
N ILE A 443 -26.85 11.64 -47.24
CA ILE A 443 -28.24 11.19 -47.42
C ILE A 443 -29.24 12.20 -46.83
N LEU A 444 -28.94 12.76 -45.64
CA LEU A 444 -29.81 13.75 -45.00
C LEU A 444 -29.83 15.10 -45.73
N ARG A 445 -28.70 15.56 -46.28
CA ARG A 445 -28.67 16.77 -47.13
C ARG A 445 -29.44 16.59 -48.43
N ARG A 446 -29.35 15.42 -49.08
CA ARG A 446 -30.16 15.11 -50.28
C ARG A 446 -31.66 15.15 -49.97
N ARG A 447 -32.09 14.61 -48.83
CA ARG A 447 -33.51 14.63 -48.42
C ARG A 447 -33.99 16.04 -48.08
N ARG A 448 -33.14 16.86 -47.46
CA ARG A 448 -33.44 18.27 -47.14
C ARG A 448 -33.60 19.13 -48.40
N ASN A 449 -32.72 18.95 -49.38
CA ASN A 449 -32.78 19.71 -50.63
C ASN A 449 -33.98 19.30 -51.49
N LYS A 450 -34.39 18.02 -51.45
CA LYS A 450 -35.57 17.52 -52.17
C LYS A 450 -36.91 17.93 -51.53
N ALA A 451 -36.91 18.33 -50.25
CA ALA A 451 -38.09 18.86 -49.56
C ALA A 451 -38.26 20.38 -49.71
N GLY A 452 -37.25 21.10 -50.24
CA GLY A 452 -37.26 22.55 -50.38
C GLY A 452 -37.72 23.10 -51.75
N GLU A 453 -37.86 22.25 -52.77
CA GLU A 453 -38.18 22.69 -54.14
C GLU A 453 -39.69 22.84 -54.44
N ALA A 454 -40.58 22.65 -53.45
CA ALA A 454 -42.03 22.65 -53.67
C ALA A 454 -42.75 23.95 -53.26
N GLY A 455 -42.07 25.03 -52.88
CA GLY A 455 -42.78 26.23 -52.45
C GLY A 455 -41.94 27.51 -52.41
N SER A 456 -41.90 28.23 -53.54
CA SER A 456 -41.85 29.69 -53.57
C SER A 456 -42.02 30.18 -55.02
N GLY A 457 -43.26 30.28 -55.47
CA GLY A 457 -43.61 31.09 -56.63
C GLY A 457 -43.91 32.52 -56.19
N GLY A 458 -43.24 33.48 -56.84
CA GLY A 458 -43.75 34.84 -57.11
C GLY A 458 -43.64 35.88 -55.98
N GLU A 459 -42.60 36.73 -56.08
CA GLU A 459 -42.71 38.19 -55.81
C GLU A 459 -43.63 38.85 -56.87
N PRO A 460 -44.07 40.12 -56.72
CA PRO A 460 -43.77 41.09 -55.65
C PRO A 460 -44.97 41.53 -54.79
#